data_AF-A0ABC9NKK3-F1
#
_entry.id   AF-A0ABC9NKK3-F1
#
_cell.length_a   1.000
_cell.length_b   1.000
_cell.length_c   1.000
_cell.angle_alpha   90.00
_cell.angle_beta   90.00
_cell.angle_gamma   90.00
#
_symmetry.space_group_name_H-M   'P 1'
#
loop_
_entity.id
_entity.type
_entity.pdbx_description
1 polymer ?
#
loop_
_entity_poly.entity_id
_entity_poly.type
_entity_poly.pdbx_seq_one_letter_code
_entity_poly.pdbx_strand_id
1 'polypeptide(L)' 'METLLPNVNTSEGCFEIGVTISNQIFTEDAINKRKHEQELLNKICIVSMLARLRLMQTGCRQ' A
#
# COMPACT_ATOMS: atom_id res chain seq x y z
N MET A 1 2.42 24.78 -15.63
CA MET A 1 2.42 23.52 -14.85
C MET A 1 3.84 23.36 -14.34
N GLU A 2 4.07 23.43 -13.03
CA GLU A 2 5.36 23.01 -12.50
C GLU A 2 5.46 21.50 -12.71
N THR A 3 6.35 21.06 -13.60
CA THR A 3 6.72 19.65 -13.71
C THR A 3 7.66 19.36 -12.55
N LEU A 4 7.10 19.09 -11.38
CA LEU A 4 7.87 18.53 -10.27
C LEU A 4 8.49 17.23 -10.78
N LEU A 5 9.82 17.16 -10.73
CA LEU A 5 10.53 15.96 -11.14
C LEU A 5 9.97 14.76 -10.36
N PRO A 6 9.69 13.63 -11.02
CA PRO A 6 9.13 12.46 -10.35
C PRO A 6 10.05 12.02 -9.20
N ASN A 7 9.48 11.88 -8.00
CA ASN A 7 10.23 11.56 -6.79
C ASN A 7 10.57 10.06 -6.75
N VAL A 8 11.85 9.75 -6.98
CA VAL A 8 12.41 8.39 -6.93
C VAL A 8 12.24 7.66 -5.59
N ASN A 9 11.85 8.35 -4.51
CA ASN A 9 11.59 7.73 -3.21
C ASN A 9 10.15 7.20 -3.07
N THR A 10 9.26 7.57 -3.98
CA THR A 10 7.84 7.20 -3.96
C THR A 10 7.56 6.13 -5.02
N SER A 11 6.62 5.22 -4.74
CA SER A 11 6.19 4.22 -5.73
C SER A 11 5.58 4.90 -6.97
N GLU A 12 4.90 6.03 -6.80
CA GLU A 12 4.35 6.82 -7.91
C GLU A 12 5.44 7.43 -8.79
N GLY A 13 6.43 8.10 -8.21
CA GLY A 13 7.55 8.65 -8.97
C GLY A 13 8.41 7.58 -9.64
N CYS A 14 8.66 6.44 -8.98
CA CYS A 14 9.32 5.29 -9.61
C CYS A 14 8.52 4.72 -10.79
N PHE A 15 7.20 4.66 -10.67
CA PHE A 15 6.32 4.18 -11.75
C PHE A 15 6.34 5.14 -12.95
N GLU A 16 6.19 6.44 -12.72
CA GLU A 16 6.26 7.46 -13.78
C GLU A 16 7.60 7.43 -14.51
N ILE A 17 8.71 7.30 -13.76
CA ILE A 17 10.04 7.17 -14.36
C ILE A 17 10.11 5.88 -15.16
N GLY A 18 9.75 4.74 -14.56
CA GLY A 18 9.80 3.43 -15.22
C GLY A 18 9.01 3.39 -16.54
N VAL A 19 7.83 4.02 -16.59
CA VAL A 19 7.05 4.17 -17.82
C VAL A 19 7.75 5.11 -18.80
N THR A 20 8.22 6.27 -18.35
CA THR A 20 8.86 7.29 -19.19
C THR A 20 10.13 6.77 -19.87
N ILE A 21 10.97 6.03 -19.14
CA ILE A 21 12.22 5.46 -19.66
C ILE A 21 12.06 4.00 -20.12
N SER A 22 10.84 3.48 -20.18
CA SER A 22 10.53 2.07 -20.51
C SER A 22 11.36 1.06 -19.73
N ASN A 23 11.68 1.37 -18.47
CA ASN A 23 12.47 0.52 -17.60
C ASN A 23 11.55 -0.33 -16.73
N GLN A 24 11.45 -1.61 -17.10
CA GLN A 24 10.60 -2.58 -16.41
C GLN A 24 10.96 -2.75 -14.93
N ILE A 25 12.24 -2.64 -14.55
CA ILE A 25 12.68 -2.81 -13.15
C ILE A 25 12.04 -1.75 -12.25
N PHE A 26 12.02 -0.49 -12.70
CA PHE A 26 11.39 0.60 -11.95
C PHE A 26 9.87 0.43 -11.84
N THR A 27 9.24 0.03 -12.94
CA THR A 27 7.79 -0.20 -12.99
C THR A 27 7.40 -1.37 -12.06
N GLU A 28 8.16 -2.46 -12.08
CA GLU A 28 7.90 -3.65 -11.28
C GLU A 28 8.16 -3.41 -9.79
N ASP A 29 9.24 -2.71 -9.45
CA ASP A 29 9.52 -2.30 -8.06
C ASP A 29 8.40 -1.43 -7.49
N ALA A 30 7.95 -0.43 -8.25
CA ALA A 30 6.83 0.44 -7.87
C ALA A 30 5.52 -0.35 -7.64
N ILE A 31 5.21 -1.31 -8.52
CA ILE A 31 4.04 -2.18 -8.38
C ILE A 31 4.17 -3.07 -7.15
N ASN A 32 5.34 -3.66 -6.91
CA ASN A 32 5.57 -4.54 -5.77
C ASN A 32 5.48 -3.79 -4.44
N LYS A 33 6.02 -2.58 -4.37
CA LYS A 33 5.89 -1.71 -3.19
C LYS A 33 4.43 -1.40 -2.88
N ARG A 34 3.63 -1.04 -3.89
CA ARG A 34 2.18 -0.81 -3.71
C ARG A 34 1.42 -2.06 -3.27
N LYS A 35 1.72 -3.23 -3.85
CA LYS A 35 1.12 -4.50 -3.40
C LYS A 35 1.44 -4.77 -1.93
N HIS A 36 2.69 -4.58 -1.52
CA HIS A 36 3.12 -4.80 -0.14
C HIS A 36 2.43 -3.86 0.85
N GLU A 37 2.35 -2.56 0.53
CA GLU A 37 1.62 -1.57 1.33
C GLU A 37 0.14 -1.95 1.50
N GLN A 38 -0.51 -2.39 0.41
CA GLN A 38 -1.90 -2.83 0.43
C GLN A 38 -2.09 -4.11 1.26
N GLU A 39 -1.20 -5.10 1.15
CA GLU A 39 -1.23 -6.30 1.98
C GLU A 39 -1.08 -5.98 3.47
N LEU A 40 -0.20 -5.04 3.82
CA LEU A 40 -0.02 -4.61 5.20
C LEU A 40 -1.30 -3.97 5.76
N LEU A 41 -1.92 -3.06 5.00
CA LEU A 41 -3.20 -2.44 5.37
C LEU A 41 -4.32 -3.47 5.54
N ASN A 42 -4.39 -4.46 4.64
CA ASN A 42 -5.37 -5.54 4.73
C ASN A 42 -5.18 -6.36 6.01
N LYS A 43 -3.95 -6.72 6.36
CA LYS A 43 -3.63 -7.43 7.62
C LYS A 43 -4.07 -6.62 8.84
N ILE A 44 -3.76 -5.32 8.88
CA ILE A 44 -4.17 -4.43 9.97
C ILE A 44 -5.71 -4.37 10.07
N CYS A 45 -6.39 -4.24 8.93
CA CYS A 45 -7.85 -4.21 8.87
C CYS A 45 -8.46 -5.51 9.44
N ILE A 46 -7.98 -6.68 9.02
CA ILE A 46 -8.45 -7.97 9.51
C ILE A 46 -8.26 -8.10 11.02
N VAL A 47 -7.06 -7.77 11.53
CA VAL A 47 -6.78 -7.82 12.97
C VAL A 47 -7.70 -6.87 13.75
N SER A 48 -7.94 -5.67 13.24
CA SER A 48 -8.86 -4.70 13.85
C SER A 48 -10.29 -5.22 13.90
N MET A 49 -10.80 -5.79 12.80
CA MET A 49 -12.14 -6.39 12.75
C MET A 49 -12.26 -7.55 13.74
N LEU A 50 -11.26 -8.44 13.81
CA LEU A 50 -11.25 -9.56 14.76
C LEU A 50 -11.22 -9.08 16.23
N ALA A 51 -10.47 -8.02 16.52
CA ALA A 51 -10.45 -7.42 17.86
C ALA A 51 -11.83 -6.86 18.25
N ARG A 52 -12.48 -6.13 17.34
CA ARG A 52 -13.85 -5.61 17.54
C ARG A 52 -14.87 -6.73 17.75
N LEU A 53 -14.79 -7.78 16.95
CA LEU A 53 -15.68 -8.94 17.07
C LEU A 53 -15.54 -9.62 18.44
N ARG A 54 -14.30 -9.81 18.92
CA ARG A 54 -14.05 -10.37 20.26
C ARG A 54 -14.64 -9.50 21.36
N LEU A 55 -14.46 -8.18 21.29
CA LEU A 55 -15.04 -7.24 22.27
C LEU A 55 -16.57 -7.36 22.33
N MET A 56 -17.23 -7.41 21.18
CA MET A 56 -18.68 -7.60 21.10
C MET A 56 -19.13 -8.93 21.71
N GLN A 57 -18.41 -10.03 21.44
CA GLN A 57 -18.72 -11.33 22.01
C GLN A 57 -18.56 -11.37 23.53
N THR A 58 -17.54 -10.70 24.08
CA THR A 58 -17.37 -10.59 25.54
C THR A 58 -18.42 -9.70 26.19
N GLY A 59 -18.87 -8.63 25.51
CA GLY A 59 -19.93 -7.75 26.02
C GLY A 59 -21.33 -8.38 25.98
N CYS A 60 -21.59 -9.30 25.06
CA CYS A 60 -22.85 -10.06 25.00
C CYS A 60 -22.88 -11.28 25.96
N ARG A 61 -21.75 -11.63 26.58
CA ARG A 61 -21.64 -12.70 27.59
C ARG A 61 -21.66 -12.19 29.03
N GLN A 62 -21.81 -10.88 29.24
CA GLN A 62 -22.16 -10.27 30.53
C GLN A 62 -23.67 -10.11 30.62
#